data_AF-A0A972KQ49-F1
#
_entry.id   AF-A0A972KQ49-F1
#
_cell.length_a   1.000
_cell.length_b   1.000
_cell.length_c   1.000
_cell.angle_alpha   90.00
_cell.angle_beta   90.00
_cell.angle_gamma   90.00
#
_symmetry.space_group_name_H-M   'P 1'
#
loop_
_entity.id
_entity.type
_entity.pdbx_description
1 polymer ?
#
loop_
_entity_poly.entity_id
_entity_poly.type
_entity_poly.pdbx_seq_one_letter_code
_entity_poly.pdbx_strand_id
1 'polypeptide(L)' 'ETIDEEISFIVRDADKRVAIWRTDARLQWKGRLFNHEVLVTGMVNNLFNYYYVEVVGNMAPIRNFTLVLETSL' A
#
# COMPACT_ATOMS: atom_id res chain seq x y z
N GLU A 1 -11.20 -19.95 -3.78
CA GLU A 1 -11.56 -19.23 -5.01
C GLU A 1 -11.22 -20.11 -6.20
N THR A 2 -12.20 -20.37 -7.06
CA THR A 2 -11.97 -21.10 -8.31
C THR A 2 -11.76 -20.04 -9.38
N ILE A 3 -10.57 -19.98 -9.96
CA ILE A 3 -10.28 -19.05 -11.06
C ILE A 3 -11.07 -19.53 -12.28
N ASP A 4 -11.78 -18.62 -12.93
CA ASP A 4 -12.58 -18.90 -14.13
C ASP A 4 -11.66 -19.39 -15.27
N GLU A 5 -11.95 -20.56 -15.85
CA GLU A 5 -11.07 -21.22 -16.82
C GLU A 5 -10.80 -20.33 -18.04
N GLU A 6 -11.73 -19.45 -18.40
CA GLU A 6 -11.61 -18.53 -19.52
C GLU A 6 -10.48 -17.49 -19.34
N ILE A 7 -10.19 -17.07 -18.11
CA ILE A 7 -9.14 -16.08 -17.83
C ILE A 7 -7.74 -16.71 -17.96
N SER A 8 -7.62 -18.01 -17.69
CA SER A 8 -6.35 -18.75 -17.84
C SER A 8 -5.85 -18.81 -19.28
N PHE A 9 -6.76 -18.67 -20.26
CA PHE A 9 -6.44 -18.70 -21.69
C PHE A 9 -5.81 -17.39 -22.19
N ILE A 10 -6.11 -16.26 -21.52
CA ILE A 10 -5.65 -14.92 -21.92
C ILE A 10 -4.35 -14.56 -21.19
N VAL A 11 -4.26 -14.92 -19.90
CA VAL A 11 -3.09 -14.62 -19.07
C VAL A 11 -2.40 -15.92 -18.71
N ARG A 12 -1.35 -16.24 -19.47
CA ARG A 12 -0.48 -17.39 -19.23
C ARG A 12 0.04 -17.32 -17.80
N ASP A 13 -0.14 -18.38 -17.02
CA ASP A 13 0.26 -18.49 -15.61
C ASP A 13 -0.49 -17.56 -14.62
N ALA A 14 -1.75 -17.19 -14.90
CA ALA A 14 -2.57 -16.36 -14.01
C ALA A 14 -2.73 -16.92 -12.57
N ASP A 15 -2.57 -18.23 -12.41
CA ASP A 15 -2.65 -18.96 -11.15
C ASP A 15 -1.30 -19.08 -10.43
N LYS A 16 -0.17 -18.75 -11.07
CA LYS A 16 1.15 -18.84 -10.44
C LYS A 16 1.32 -17.79 -9.36
N ARG A 17 1.29 -18.24 -8.11
CA ARG A 17 1.59 -17.42 -6.94
C ARG A 17 3.10 -17.34 -6.75
N VAL A 18 3.67 -16.19 -7.09
CA VAL A 18 5.06 -15.85 -6.78
C VAL A 18 5.13 -15.01 -5.50
N ALA A 19 6.24 -15.10 -4.77
CA ALA A 19 6.44 -14.30 -3.58
C ALA A 19 6.43 -12.80 -3.92
N ILE A 20 5.68 -12.02 -3.13
CA ILE A 20 5.57 -10.57 -3.26
C ILE A 20 6.32 -9.93 -2.10
N TRP A 21 7.22 -9.00 -2.43
CA TRP A 21 7.99 -8.24 -1.46
C TRP A 21 7.50 -6.80 -1.47
N ARG A 22 6.65 -6.45 -0.51
CA ARG A 22 6.15 -5.09 -0.31
C ARG A 22 6.83 -4.48 0.91
N THR A 23 7.32 -3.26 0.75
CA THR A 23 7.92 -2.48 1.84
C THR A 23 7.14 -1.20 2.02
N ASP A 24 6.72 -0.94 3.25
CA ASP A 24 6.05 0.29 3.65
C ASP A 24 6.93 1.05 4.64
N ALA A 25 6.92 2.37 4.58
CA ALA A 25 7.65 3.24 5.48
C ALA A 25 6.70 4.18 6.21
N ARG A 26 6.93 4.36 7.52
CA ARG A 26 6.20 5.32 8.34
C ARG A 26 7.19 6.13 9.16
N LEU A 27 7.02 7.44 9.15
CA LEU A 27 7.70 8.38 10.03
C LEU A 27 6.66 9.11 10.86
N GLN A 28 6.88 9.17 12.17
CA GLN A 28 6.03 9.92 13.09
C GLN A 28 6.86 10.90 13.87
N TRP A 29 6.35 12.12 13.98
CA TRP A 29 6.93 13.16 14.79
C TRP A 29 5.87 13.75 15.71
N LYS A 30 6.13 13.70 17.02
CA LYS A 30 5.30 14.36 18.03
C LYS A 30 6.06 15.58 18.55
N GLY A 31 5.39 16.72 18.62
CA GLY A 31 5.98 17.94 19.14
C GLY A 31 4.94 18.94 19.62
N ARG A 32 5.40 20.17 19.92
CA ARG A 32 4.55 21.25 20.40
C ARG A 32 4.70 22.46 19.48
N LEU A 33 3.58 23.03 19.05
CA LEU A 33 3.54 24.23 18.21
C LEU A 33 2.55 25.24 18.80
N PHE A 34 3.00 26.47 19.09
CA PHE A 34 2.18 27.57 19.63
C PHE A 34 1.24 27.17 20.80
N ASN A 35 1.69 26.27 21.68
CA ASN A 35 0.99 25.63 22.82
C ASN A 35 0.18 24.36 22.57
N HIS A 36 -0.09 23.96 21.33
CA HIS A 36 -0.80 22.72 21.03
C HIS A 36 0.16 21.55 20.84
N GLU A 37 -0.21 20.37 21.32
CA GLU A 37 0.47 19.13 20.93
C GLU A 37 0.11 18.79 19.49
N VAL A 38 1.12 18.55 18.67
CA VAL A 38 0.95 18.17 17.26
C VAL A 38 1.59 16.81 17.04
N LEU A 39 0.88 15.95 16.32
CA LEU A 39 1.40 14.69 15.80
C LEU A 39 1.35 14.74 14.27
N VAL A 40 2.51 14.62 13.65
CA VAL A 40 2.67 14.53 12.21
C VAL A 40 3.05 13.10 11.86
N THR A 41 2.23 12.44 11.04
CA THR A 41 2.50 11.09 10.54
C THR A 41 2.64 11.13 9.03
N GLY A 42 3.83 10.80 8.54
CA GLY A 42 4.08 10.54 7.12
C GLY A 42 4.13 9.03 6.86
N MET A 43 3.44 8.58 5.82
CA MET A 43 3.45 7.18 5.39
C MET A 43 3.68 7.09 3.89
N VAL A 44 4.50 6.11 3.50
CA VAL A 44 4.70 5.69 2.12
C VAL A 44 4.41 4.21 2.04
N ASN A 45 3.30 3.85 1.41
CA ASN A 45 2.94 2.47 1.14
C ASN A 45 3.49 2.07 -0.23
N ASN A 46 3.97 0.83 -0.35
CA ASN A 46 4.62 0.31 -1.55
C ASN A 46 5.80 1.23 -1.97
N LEU A 47 6.75 1.41 -1.06
CA LEU A 47 7.89 2.33 -1.17
C LEU A 47 8.65 2.17 -2.49
N PHE A 48 8.90 0.92 -2.89
CA PHE A 48 9.61 0.58 -4.13
C PHE A 48 8.71 0.51 -5.37
N ASN A 49 7.41 0.78 -5.23
CA ASN A 49 6.43 0.75 -6.32
C ASN A 49 6.42 -0.58 -7.08
N TYR A 50 6.36 -1.68 -6.33
CA TYR A 50 6.23 -3.02 -6.85
C TYR A 50 4.82 -3.24 -7.41
N TYR A 51 4.72 -3.65 -8.67
CA TYR A 51 3.44 -3.94 -9.32
C TYR A 51 3.12 -5.42 -9.16
N TYR A 52 1.97 -5.71 -8.55
CA TYR A 52 1.51 -7.07 -8.34
C TYR A 52 -0.02 -7.17 -8.34
N VAL A 53 -0.51 -8.40 -8.40
CA VAL A 53 -1.92 -8.74 -8.47
C VAL A 53 -2.22 -9.64 -7.26
N GLU A 54 -3.15 -9.23 -6.41
CA GLU A 54 -3.56 -10.05 -5.24
C GLU A 54 -4.59 -11.11 -5.67
N VAL A 55 -5.57 -10.68 -6.46
CA VAL A 55 -6.61 -11.51 -7.05
C VAL A 55 -6.63 -11.25 -8.55
N VAL A 56 -6.79 -12.30 -9.36
CA VAL A 56 -6.84 -12.17 -10.82
C VAL A 56 -7.88 -11.12 -11.21
N GLY A 57 -7.47 -10.13 -12.02
CA GLY A 57 -8.32 -9.00 -12.41
C GLY A 57 -8.35 -7.82 -11.45
N ASN A 58 -7.69 -7.91 -10.28
CA ASN A 58 -7.56 -6.81 -9.32
C ASN A 58 -6.08 -6.45 -9.10
N MET A 59 -5.66 -5.29 -9.61
CA MET A 59 -4.32 -4.78 -9.37
C MET A 59 -4.19 -4.30 -7.93
N ALA A 60 -3.11 -4.70 -7.28
CA ALA A 60 -2.80 -4.20 -5.95
C ALA A 60 -2.55 -2.68 -5.98
N PRO A 61 -2.75 -1.97 -4.85
CA PRO A 61 -2.52 -0.54 -4.78
C PRO A 61 -1.10 -0.14 -5.21
N ILE A 62 -1.01 0.85 -6.10
CA ILE A 62 0.25 1.49 -6.47
C ILE A 62 0.82 2.26 -5.28
N ARG A 63 2.07 2.74 -5.41
CA ARG A 63 2.70 3.56 -4.37
C ARG A 63 1.80 4.71 -3.94
N ASN A 64 1.56 4.81 -2.63
CA ASN A 64 0.69 5.81 -2.04
C ASN A 64 1.43 6.57 -0.93
N PHE A 65 1.24 7.89 -0.91
CA PHE A 65 1.78 8.79 0.10
C PHE A 65 0.63 9.32 0.95
N THR A 66 0.75 9.21 2.26
CA THR A 66 -0.27 9.72 3.20
C THR A 66 0.41 10.60 4.22
N LEU A 67 -0.13 11.81 4.41
CA LEU A 67 0.28 12.74 5.45
C LEU A 67 -0.91 12.99 6.35
N VAL A 68 -0.74 12.75 7.65
CA VAL A 68 -1.75 13.01 8.68
C VAL A 68 -1.19 14.02 9.66
N LEU A 69 -1.98 15.03 9.97
CA LEU A 69 -1.66 16.06 10.95
C LEU A 69 -2.77 16.07 12.01
N GLU A 70 -2.40 15.78 13.25
CA GLU A 70 -3.30 15.76 14.40
C GLU A 70 -2.86 16.84 15.38
N THR A 71 -3.83 17.53 15.99
CA THR A 71 -3.57 18.56 16.99
C THR A 71 -4.48 18.37 18.20
N SER A 72 -3.97 18.61 19.40
CA SER A 72 -4.81 18.76 20.59
C SER A 72 -5.58 20.08 20.49
N LEU A 73 -6.90 20.03 20.55
CA LEU A 73 -7.76 21.22 20.58
C LEU A 73 -7.87 21.76 22.01
#